data_AF-A0AAD9PDL3-F1
#
_entry.id   AF-A0AAD9PDL3-F1
#
_cell.length_a   1.000
_cell.length_b   1.000
_cell.length_c   1.000
_cell.angle_alpha   90.00
_cell.angle_beta   90.00
_cell.angle_gamma   90.00
#
_symmetry.space_group_name_H-M   'P 1'
#
loop_
_entity.id
_entity.type
_entity.pdbx_description
1 polymer ?
#
loop_
_entity_poly.entity_id
_entity_poly.type
_entity_poly.pdbx_seq_one_letter_code
_entity_poly.pdbx_strand_id
1 'polypeptide(L)'
;MPRPVSDRIMTMRLPLGKDNFATIISMYAPTMTLPDENKEAFYNQLASVLSGIPRTDKLLLIGDINARIGRDNDKWPLVMDKHGIGKCNSNGELLLALCSEFELIVTNRRMNARPLGCILVPDTGI
;
A
#
# COMPACT_ATOMS: atom_id res chain seq x y z
N MET A 1 -14.35 10.65 -10.42
CA MET A 1 -14.48 11.32 -9.10
C MET A 1 -14.09 10.34 -8.00
N PRO A 2 -13.52 10.82 -6.88
CA PRO A 2 -13.19 9.97 -5.74
C PRO A 2 -14.43 9.25 -5.19
N ARG A 3 -14.25 8.01 -4.74
CA ARG A 3 -15.28 7.17 -4.13
C ARG A 3 -14.80 6.75 -2.73
N PRO A 4 -15.53 7.14 -1.67
CA PRO A 4 -15.23 6.64 -0.33
C PRO A 4 -15.59 5.16 -0.26
N VAL A 5 -14.70 4.35 0.34
CA VAL A 5 -14.95 2.94 0.68
C VAL A 5 -15.18 2.80 2.19
N SER A 6 -14.41 3.53 2.98
CA SER A 6 -14.56 3.68 4.43
C SER A 6 -13.94 5.00 4.88
N ASP A 7 -14.05 5.33 6.17
CA ASP A 7 -13.40 6.50 6.77
C ASP A 7 -11.88 6.53 6.57
N ARG A 8 -11.29 5.38 6.25
CA ARG A 8 -9.84 5.17 6.10
C ARG A 8 -9.42 4.75 4.70
N ILE A 9 -10.34 4.53 3.76
CA ILE A 9 -10.03 4.10 2.40
C ILE A 9 -10.86 4.90 1.40
N MET A 10 -10.19 5.54 0.46
CA MET A 10 -10.78 6.25 -0.66
C MET A 10 -10.14 5.80 -1.96
N THR A 11 -10.95 5.62 -3.00
CA THR A 11 -10.46 5.22 -4.32
C THR A 11 -10.78 6.29 -5.36
N MET A 12 -9.95 6.41 -6.38
CA MET A 12 -10.20 7.29 -7.51
C MET A 12 -9.62 6.67 -8.77
N ARG A 13 -10.47 6.43 -9.77
CA ARG A 13 -10.04 6.00 -11.09
C ARG A 13 -9.95 7.22 -12.02
N LEU A 14 -8.78 7.42 -12.61
CA LEU A 14 -8.47 8.53 -13.51
C LEU A 14 -8.12 8.00 -14.91
N PRO A 15 -8.70 8.55 -15.99
CA PRO A 15 -8.26 8.24 -17.33
C PRO A 15 -6.87 8.86 -17.59
N LEU A 16 -5.97 8.09 -18.19
CA LEU A 16 -4.64 8.53 -18.63
C LEU A 16 -4.57 8.76 -20.16
N GLY A 17 -5.66 8.50 -20.88
CA GLY A 17 -5.78 8.52 -22.35
C GLY A 17 -5.99 7.12 -22.93
N LYS A 18 -6.42 7.01 -24.20
CA LYS A 18 -6.61 5.75 -24.98
C LYS A 18 -6.85 4.47 -24.14
N ASP A 19 -8.03 4.34 -23.54
CA ASP A 19 -8.48 3.19 -22.73
C ASP A 19 -7.54 2.78 -21.57
N ASN A 20 -6.61 3.66 -21.20
CA ASN A 20 -5.68 3.46 -20.11
C ASN A 20 -6.12 4.28 -18.90
N PHE A 21 -6.04 3.67 -17.72
CA PHE A 21 -6.52 4.27 -16.48
C PHE A 21 -5.47 4.11 -15.38
N ALA A 22 -5.50 5.02 -14.41
CA ALA A 22 -4.84 4.84 -13.13
C ALA A 22 -5.91 4.73 -12.05
N THR A 23 -5.80 3.73 -11.19
CA THR A 23 -6.55 3.68 -9.93
C THR A 23 -5.64 4.12 -8.80
N ILE A 24 -6.03 5.19 -8.13
CA ILE A 24 -5.39 5.71 -6.94
C ILE A 24 -6.21 5.27 -5.74
N ILE A 25 -5.56 4.67 -4.75
CA ILE A 25 -6.14 4.36 -3.46
C ILE A 25 -5.44 5.23 -2.43
N SER A 26 -6.18 6.07 -1.74
CA SER A 26 -5.72 6.76 -0.54
C SER A 26 -6.17 5.98 0.68
N MET A 27 -5.25 5.69 1.59
CA MET A 27 -5.56 4.97 2.82
C MET A 27 -4.92 5.56 4.08
N TYR A 28 -5.55 5.31 5.22
CA TYR A 28 -5.06 5.65 6.54
C TYR A 28 -5.09 4.42 7.45
N ALA A 29 -3.94 3.74 7.57
CA ALA A 29 -3.83 2.48 8.29
C ALA A 29 -4.13 2.64 9.79
N PRO A 30 -4.69 1.59 10.43
CA PRO A 30 -4.93 1.57 11.87
C PRO A 30 -3.64 1.78 12.67
N THR A 31 -3.75 2.50 13.79
CA THR A 31 -2.63 2.66 14.72
C THR A 31 -2.25 1.31 15.33
N MET A 32 -0.98 1.16 15.73
CA MET A 32 -0.50 -0.08 16.35
C MET A 32 -1.28 -0.49 17.61
N THR A 33 -1.84 0.49 18.31
CA THR A 33 -2.61 0.32 19.55
C THR A 33 -4.02 -0.22 19.35
N LEU A 34 -4.52 -0.27 18.11
CA LEU A 34 -5.82 -0.87 17.83
C LEU A 34 -5.76 -2.40 18.00
N PRO A 35 -6.88 -3.03 18.41
CA PRO A 35 -6.98 -4.49 18.45
C PRO A 35 -6.67 -5.12 17.09
N ASP A 36 -6.14 -6.33 17.09
CA ASP A 36 -5.73 -7.01 15.85
C ASP A 36 -6.93 -7.29 14.94
N GLU A 37 -8.12 -7.54 15.49
CA GLU A 37 -9.38 -7.67 14.74
C GLU A 37 -9.66 -6.42 13.88
N ASN A 38 -9.41 -5.21 14.41
CA ASN A 38 -9.59 -3.97 13.66
C ASN A 38 -8.53 -3.81 12.56
N LYS A 39 -7.32 -4.30 12.79
CA LYS A 39 -6.24 -4.29 11.78
C LYS A 39 -6.59 -5.26 10.66
N GLU A 40 -6.92 -6.49 10.99
CA GLU A 40 -7.34 -7.52 10.03
C GLU A 40 -8.54 -7.06 9.21
N ALA A 41 -9.56 -6.50 9.85
CA ALA A 41 -10.72 -5.95 9.14
C ALA A 41 -10.31 -4.86 8.12
N PHE A 42 -9.39 -3.97 8.48
CA PHE A 42 -8.88 -2.94 7.56
C PHE A 42 -8.11 -3.56 6.38
N TYR A 43 -7.17 -4.48 6.63
CA TYR A 43 -6.39 -5.11 5.56
C TYR A 43 -7.25 -6.01 4.66
N ASN A 44 -8.25 -6.69 5.21
CA ASN A 44 -9.24 -7.46 4.43
C ASN A 44 -10.09 -6.54 3.54
N GLN A 45 -10.52 -5.38 4.04
CA GLN A 45 -11.24 -4.40 3.23
C GLN A 45 -10.35 -3.85 2.11
N LEU A 46 -9.08 -3.56 2.39
CA LEU A 46 -8.12 -3.10 1.40
C LEU A 46 -7.85 -4.17 0.33
N ALA A 47 -7.69 -5.44 0.70
CA ALA A 47 -7.53 -6.56 -0.22
C ALA A 47 -8.75 -6.73 -1.14
N SER A 48 -9.96 -6.55 -0.61
CA SER A 48 -11.19 -6.56 -1.40
C SER A 48 -11.21 -5.41 -2.44
N VAL A 49 -10.79 -4.21 -2.05
CA VAL A 49 -10.65 -3.07 -2.98
C VAL A 49 -9.63 -3.38 -4.08
N LEU A 50 -8.45 -3.90 -3.71
CA LEU A 50 -7.38 -4.25 -4.65
C LEU A 50 -7.83 -5.30 -5.67
N SER A 51 -8.56 -6.31 -5.22
CA SER A 51 -9.11 -7.38 -6.06
C SER A 51 -10.13 -6.88 -7.10
N GLY A 52 -10.83 -5.77 -6.80
CA GLY A 52 -11.80 -5.16 -7.69
C GLY A 52 -11.21 -4.26 -8.79
N ILE A 53 -9.90 -4.01 -8.77
CA ILE A 53 -9.25 -3.10 -9.73
C ILE A 53 -9.00 -3.85 -11.04
N PRO A 54 -9.36 -3.27 -12.21
CA PRO A 54 -9.01 -3.87 -13.48
C PRO A 54 -7.50 -4.04 -13.61
N ARG A 55 -7.03 -5.23 -14.01
CA ARG A 55 -5.59 -5.52 -14.17
C ARG A 55 -4.87 -4.62 -15.19
N THR A 56 -5.63 -3.97 -16.07
CA THR A 56 -5.14 -3.00 -17.06
C THR A 56 -4.87 -1.62 -16.47
N ASP A 57 -5.45 -1.32 -15.31
CA ASP A 57 -5.23 -0.06 -14.62
C ASP A 57 -3.84 -0.03 -13.99
N LYS A 58 -3.19 1.12 -14.04
CA LYS A 58 -2.02 1.38 -13.21
C LYS A 58 -2.46 1.64 -11.78
N LEU A 59 -1.86 0.94 -10.81
CA LEU A 59 -2.24 1.10 -9.41
C LEU A 59 -1.26 2.03 -8.67
N LEU A 60 -1.82 2.96 -7.91
CA LEU A 60 -1.08 3.76 -6.95
C LEU A 60 -1.76 3.70 -5.59
N LEU A 61 -1.11 3.09 -4.61
CA LEU A 61 -1.56 3.09 -3.22
C LEU A 61 -0.77 4.18 -2.48
N ILE A 62 -1.48 5.12 -1.85
CA ILE A 62 -0.89 6.26 -1.15
C ILE A 62 -1.50 6.41 0.23
N GLY A 63 -0.78 7.07 1.13
CA GLY A 63 -1.30 7.51 2.41
C GLY A 63 -0.42 7.10 3.57
N ASP A 64 -0.96 7.20 4.78
CA ASP A 64 -0.23 6.86 6.00
C ASP A 64 -0.45 5.39 6.34
N ILE A 65 0.63 4.62 6.20
CA ILE A 65 0.64 3.18 6.46
C ILE A 65 0.83 2.83 7.94
N ASN A 66 1.22 3.77 8.81
CA ASN A 66 1.54 3.50 10.22
C ASN A 66 2.38 2.21 10.42
N ALA A 67 3.21 1.88 9.44
CA ALA A 67 3.93 0.62 9.33
C ALA A 67 5.42 0.92 9.27
N ARG A 68 6.19 0.17 10.06
CA ARG A 68 7.63 0.21 10.04
C ARG A 68 8.08 -1.06 9.36
N ILE A 69 8.72 -0.91 8.20
CA ILE A 69 9.29 -2.02 7.46
C ILE A 69 10.80 -1.98 7.68
N GLY A 70 11.25 -2.85 8.58
CA GLY A 70 12.64 -2.90 9.04
C GLY A 70 13.61 -3.47 8.01
N ARG A 71 14.92 -3.29 8.25
CA ARG A 71 15.99 -3.86 7.39
C ARG A 71 16.08 -5.38 7.50
N ASP A 72 15.74 -5.93 8.67
CA ASP A 72 15.88 -7.36 9.00
C ASP A 72 14.70 -8.21 8.48
N ASN A 73 14.32 -8.02 7.22
CA ASN A 73 13.24 -8.79 6.62
C ASN A 73 13.71 -9.52 5.35
N ASP A 74 14.70 -10.40 5.53
CA ASP A 74 15.23 -11.33 4.51
C ASP A 74 14.13 -12.18 3.86
N LYS A 75 12.95 -12.26 4.48
CA LYS A 75 11.76 -12.94 3.98
C LYS A 75 11.13 -12.27 2.76
N TRP A 76 11.40 -10.98 2.48
CA TRP A 76 10.70 -10.21 1.45
C TRP A 76 11.63 -9.44 0.49
N PRO A 77 12.52 -10.14 -0.25
CA PRO A 77 13.54 -9.50 -1.08
C PRO A 77 12.98 -8.75 -2.30
N LEU A 78 11.75 -9.03 -2.73
CA LEU A 78 11.13 -8.44 -3.93
C LEU A 78 10.30 -7.17 -3.66
N VAL A 79 9.94 -6.92 -2.40
CA VAL A 79 9.01 -5.84 -2.01
C VAL A 79 9.76 -4.61 -1.48
N MET A 80 11.01 -4.79 -1.03
CA MET A 80 11.77 -3.80 -0.26
C MET A 80 12.86 -3.11 -1.10
N ASP A 81 12.91 -1.78 -1.01
CA ASP A 81 14.12 -1.01 -1.31
C ASP A 81 15.04 -0.97 -0.07
N LYS A 82 16.35 -0.86 -0.28
CA LYS A 82 17.47 -1.06 0.68
C LYS A 82 17.56 -0.08 1.86
N HIS A 83 16.49 0.66 2.15
CA HIS A 83 16.46 1.85 3.01
C HIS A 83 15.56 1.77 4.26
N GLY A 84 15.02 0.60 4.61
CA GLY A 84 14.24 0.43 5.85
C GLY A 84 15.09 0.62 7.13
N ILE A 85 14.53 1.29 8.15
CA ILE A 85 15.19 1.55 9.46
C ILE A 85 14.41 0.86 10.59
N GLY A 86 15.08 0.03 11.38
CA GLY A 86 14.53 -0.60 12.59
C GLY A 86 13.96 -2.00 12.37
N LYS A 87 13.15 -2.49 13.34
CA LYS A 87 12.47 -3.79 13.31
C LYS A 87 11.09 -3.66 12.68
N CYS A 88 10.67 -4.65 11.90
CA CYS A 88 9.31 -4.71 11.34
C CYS A 88 8.28 -4.74 12.47
N ASN A 89 7.25 -3.90 12.38
CA ASN A 89 6.11 -3.94 13.30
C ASN A 89 4.95 -4.76 12.71
N SER A 90 3.91 -5.04 13.51
CA SER A 90 2.75 -5.85 13.06
C SER A 90 2.08 -5.29 11.80
N ASN A 91 1.95 -3.97 11.70
CA ASN A 91 1.40 -3.30 10.52
C ASN A 91 2.32 -3.47 9.29
N GLY A 92 3.64 -3.47 9.50
CA GLY A 92 4.63 -3.75 8.46
C GLY A 92 4.55 -5.18 7.94
N GLU A 93 4.30 -6.15 8.80
CA GLU A 93 4.12 -7.55 8.40
C GLU A 93 2.85 -7.74 7.58
N LEU A 94 1.72 -7.16 8.03
CA LEU A 94 0.46 -7.19 7.29
C LEU A 94 0.56 -6.47 5.94
N LEU A 95 1.26 -5.33 5.90
CA LEU A 95 1.50 -4.60 4.67
C LEU A 95 2.35 -5.42 3.69
N LEU A 96 3.43 -6.05 4.15
CA LEU A 96 4.29 -6.88 3.31
C LEU A 96 3.56 -8.12 2.78
N ALA A 97 2.71 -8.76 3.61
CA ALA A 97 1.88 -9.86 3.18
C ALA A 97 0.93 -9.44 2.04
N LEU A 98 0.23 -8.31 2.22
CA LEU A 98 -0.62 -7.73 1.18
C LEU A 98 0.17 -7.39 -0.10
N CYS A 99 1.36 -6.81 0.05
CA CYS A 99 2.22 -6.50 -1.09
C CYS A 99 2.64 -7.75 -1.85
N SER A 100 2.98 -8.83 -1.14
CA SER A 100 3.33 -10.09 -1.77
C SER A 100 2.14 -10.74 -2.49
N GLU A 101 0.94 -10.62 -1.94
CA GLU A 101 -0.28 -11.18 -2.55
C GLU A 101 -0.66 -10.47 -3.85
N PHE A 102 -0.54 -9.13 -3.88
CA PHE A 102 -0.93 -8.30 -5.01
C PHE A 102 0.25 -7.84 -5.90
N GLU A 103 1.44 -8.44 -5.70
CA GLU A 103 2.68 -8.10 -6.42
C GLU A 103 3.02 -6.59 -6.39
N LEU A 104 2.76 -5.95 -5.25
CA LEU A 104 3.03 -4.52 -5.03
C LEU A 104 4.46 -4.29 -4.55
N ILE A 105 5.03 -3.16 -4.98
CA ILE A 105 6.34 -2.72 -4.52
C ILE A 105 6.16 -1.51 -3.59
N VAL A 106 6.82 -1.56 -2.42
CA VAL A 106 6.86 -0.44 -1.48
C VAL A 106 8.04 0.46 -1.84
N THR A 107 7.79 1.77 -2.01
CA THR A 107 8.86 2.74 -2.25
C THR A 107 8.62 4.05 -1.48
N ASN A 108 9.69 4.55 -0.87
CA ASN A 108 9.72 5.83 -0.13
C ASN A 108 10.35 6.97 -0.97
N ARG A 109 10.67 6.76 -2.26
CA ARG A 109 11.37 7.76 -3.09
C ARG A 109 10.74 7.93 -4.48
N ARG A 110 10.85 9.16 -5.02
CA ARG A 110 10.38 9.55 -6.37
C ARG A 110 10.74 8.47 -7.41
N MET A 111 9.72 7.91 -8.07
CA MET A 111 9.87 6.88 -9.09
C MET A 111 10.42 7.43 -10.42
N ASN A 112 11.30 6.66 -11.05
CA ASN A 112 11.66 6.78 -12.47
C ASN A 112 11.48 5.44 -13.24
N ALA A 113 10.81 4.45 -12.63
CA ALA A 113 10.57 3.13 -13.23
C ALA A 113 9.06 2.78 -13.21
N ARG A 114 8.65 1.83 -14.06
CA ARG A 114 7.26 1.40 -14.28
C ARG A 114 6.95 0.08 -13.55
N PRO A 115 6.52 0.08 -12.28
CA PRO A 115 5.86 -1.07 -11.68
C PRO A 115 4.34 -1.01 -11.90
N LEU A 116 3.67 -2.17 -11.86
CA LEU A 116 2.20 -2.29 -11.99
C LEU A 116 1.44 -1.75 -10.77
N GLY A 117 2.10 -1.65 -9.60
CA GLY A 117 1.56 -1.06 -8.38
C GLY A 117 2.67 -0.48 -7.51
N CYS A 118 2.46 0.72 -6.96
CA CYS A 118 3.41 1.38 -6.06
C CYS A 118 2.72 1.82 -4.78
N ILE A 119 3.33 1.54 -3.63
CA ILE A 119 2.97 2.15 -2.35
C ILE A 119 3.91 3.32 -2.11
N LEU A 120 3.39 4.55 -2.20
CA LEU A 120 4.14 5.73 -1.77
C LEU A 120 3.93 5.94 -0.28
N VAL A 121 5.00 5.68 0.47
CA VAL A 121 5.07 6.01 1.89
C VAL A 121 5.58 7.44 2.01
N PRO A 122 4.88 8.36 2.69
CA PRO A 122 5.48 9.63 3.06
C PRO A 122 6.56 9.39 4.13
N ASP A 123 7.76 9.90 3.87
CA ASP A 123 8.90 9.82 4.78
C ASP A 123 8.57 10.56 6.09
N THR A 124 8.09 9.84 7.11
CA THR A 124 7.96 10.37 8.46
C THR A 124 9.32 10.30 9.12
N GLY A 125 10.16 11.28 8.81
CA GLY A 125 11.42 11.48 9.50
C GLY A 125 11.20 11.80 10.97
N ILE A 126 11.11 10.76 11.80
CA ILE A 126 11.34 10.75 13.26
C ILE A 126 12.03 9.43 13.61
#